data_AF-A0A9E2P4V8-F1
#
_entry.id   AF-A0A9E2P4V8-F1
#
_cell.length_a   1.000
_cell.length_b   1.000
_cell.length_c   1.000
_cell.angle_alpha   90.00
_cell.angle_beta   90.00
_cell.angle_gamma   90.00
#
_symmetry.space_group_name_H-M   'P 1'
#
loop_
_entity.id
_entity.type
_entity.pdbx_description
1 polymer ?
#
loop_
_entity_poly.entity_id
_entity_poly.type
_entity_poly.pdbx_seq_one_letter_code
_entity_poly.pdbx_strand_id
1 'polypeptide(L)'
;MQNSIRETIKLVSCFSVFFLVRQADETQKKSLIKTIVIAALIISLYSIYQYFWGYQGTLDYLKEMNSDFILKSSYAKDILITKRSIGTFPSPNILGGYLIMALFLSLSIAESKDHSMVWYLAPFLIVTALILTKSMGAWLSFVSAFIIFFLLSYKSFKHKKIMALIFFIFISLAAFFITISRQERLLDLNDPQNSIIQRMGYWRAASGIIKNHFISGVGPGNFHEVFLNYKVGGGTDTRYAHNIVLHQWAETGITGLIAIIFLIWAFIKKAFFKSKYLFLAGLAFILHNFIDSTYFISQAGLFWWMIIGLSE
;
A
#
# COMPACT_ATOMS: atom_id res chain seq x y z
N MET A 1 -9.91 0.58 -26.05
CA MET A 1 -10.80 -0.60 -25.88
C MET A 1 -10.10 -1.76 -25.17
N GLN A 2 -8.91 -2.20 -25.60
CA GLN A 2 -8.17 -3.30 -24.96
C GLN A 2 -7.84 -3.06 -23.47
N ASN A 3 -7.39 -1.86 -23.11
CA ASN A 3 -7.10 -1.49 -21.71
C ASN A 3 -8.34 -1.58 -20.82
N SER A 4 -9.48 -1.09 -21.31
CA SER A 4 -10.74 -1.11 -20.56
C SER A 4 -11.25 -2.54 -20.31
N ILE A 5 -11.09 -3.44 -21.29
CA ILE A 5 -11.42 -4.87 -21.10
C ILE A 5 -10.55 -5.47 -19.99
N ARG A 6 -9.23 -5.21 -20.01
CA ARG A 6 -8.30 -5.73 -19.00
C ARG A 6 -8.64 -5.25 -17.58
N GLU A 7 -8.90 -3.96 -17.40
CA GLU A 7 -9.28 -3.42 -16.08
C GLU A 7 -10.65 -3.95 -15.63
N THR A 8 -11.60 -4.11 -16.56
CA THR A 8 -12.90 -4.73 -16.24
C THR A 8 -12.73 -6.17 -15.77
N ILE A 9 -11.89 -6.97 -16.43
CA ILE A 9 -11.61 -8.36 -16.02
C ILE A 9 -10.98 -8.41 -14.62
N LYS A 10 -10.04 -7.51 -14.30
CA LYS A 10 -9.47 -7.44 -12.94
C LYS A 10 -10.54 -7.15 -11.90
N LEU A 11 -11.47 -6.25 -12.20
CA LEU A 11 -12.57 -5.91 -11.30
C LEU A 11 -13.53 -7.10 -11.11
N VAL A 12 -13.82 -7.84 -12.18
CA VAL A 12 -14.60 -9.09 -12.09
C VAL A 12 -13.91 -10.09 -11.16
N SER A 13 -12.61 -10.30 -11.29
CA SER A 13 -11.85 -11.17 -10.37
C SER A 13 -11.94 -10.72 -8.91
N CYS A 14 -11.90 -9.41 -8.67
CA CYS A 14 -12.07 -8.84 -7.34
C CYS A 14 -13.46 -9.10 -6.76
N PHE A 15 -14.52 -8.91 -7.54
CA PHE A 15 -15.89 -9.25 -7.13
C PHE A 15 -16.07 -10.73 -6.84
N SER A 16 -15.51 -11.61 -7.69
CA SER A 16 -15.57 -13.06 -7.48
C SER A 16 -14.93 -13.47 -6.15
N VAL A 17 -13.76 -12.92 -5.84
CA VAL A 17 -13.09 -13.16 -4.55
C VAL A 17 -13.92 -12.64 -3.38
N PHE A 18 -14.51 -11.45 -3.51
CA PHE A 18 -15.41 -10.92 -2.48
C PHE A 18 -16.60 -11.84 -2.20
N PHE A 19 -17.30 -12.30 -3.23
CA PHE A 19 -18.46 -13.20 -3.06
C PHE A 19 -18.05 -14.55 -2.48
N LEU A 20 -16.89 -15.08 -2.87
CA LEU A 20 -16.35 -16.32 -2.33
C LEU A 20 -16.05 -16.20 -0.84
N VAL A 21 -15.36 -15.12 -0.42
CA VAL A 21 -15.01 -14.90 0.98
C VAL A 21 -16.24 -14.56 1.83
N ARG A 22 -17.20 -13.81 1.28
CA ARG A 22 -18.44 -13.47 1.98
C ARG A 22 -19.26 -14.71 2.35
N GLN A 23 -19.33 -15.69 1.46
CA GLN A 23 -20.08 -16.94 1.65
C GLN A 23 -19.40 -17.93 2.60
N ALA A 24 -18.12 -17.72 2.90
CA ALA A 24 -17.36 -18.60 3.78
C ALA A 24 -17.90 -18.56 5.22
N ASP A 25 -17.89 -19.71 5.89
CA ASP A 25 -18.24 -19.80 7.30
C ASP A 25 -17.13 -19.18 8.20
N GLU A 26 -17.42 -18.99 9.49
CA GLU A 26 -16.47 -18.37 10.43
C GLU A 26 -15.16 -19.17 10.61
N THR A 27 -15.20 -20.51 10.44
CA THR A 27 -14.00 -21.36 10.51
C THR A 27 -13.12 -21.16 9.28
N GLN A 28 -13.74 -21.14 8.09
CA GLN A 28 -13.08 -20.86 6.83
C GLN A 28 -12.49 -19.43 6.81
N LYS A 29 -13.24 -18.43 7.30
CA LYS A 29 -12.75 -17.05 7.44
C LYS A 29 -11.53 -16.96 8.36
N LYS A 30 -11.55 -17.63 9.51
CA LYS A 30 -10.37 -17.70 10.42
C LYS A 30 -9.18 -18.39 9.77
N SER A 31 -9.41 -19.49 9.05
CA SER A 31 -8.36 -20.21 8.30
C SER A 31 -7.74 -19.31 7.23
N LEU A 32 -8.56 -18.58 6.47
CA LEU A 32 -8.11 -17.63 5.47
C LEU A 32 -7.24 -16.52 6.08
N ILE A 33 -7.63 -15.94 7.21
CA ILE A 33 -6.82 -14.93 7.91
C ILE A 33 -5.46 -15.51 8.32
N LYS A 34 -5.41 -16.73 8.87
CA LYS A 34 -4.13 -17.40 9.20
C LYS A 34 -3.26 -17.61 7.97
N THR A 35 -3.83 -18.09 6.87
CA THR A 35 -3.11 -18.30 5.61
C THR A 35 -2.56 -17.00 5.04
N ILE A 36 -3.33 -15.91 5.06
CA ILE A 36 -2.87 -14.59 4.63
C ILE A 36 -1.68 -14.11 5.47
N VAL A 37 -1.75 -14.30 6.80
CA VAL A 37 -0.66 -13.88 7.70
C VAL A 37 0.59 -14.74 7.49
N ILE A 38 0.46 -16.03 7.24
CA ILE A 38 1.58 -16.92 6.88
C ILE A 38 2.22 -16.47 5.56
N ALA A 39 1.42 -16.15 4.53
CA ALA A 39 1.94 -15.62 3.28
C ALA A 39 2.69 -14.30 3.49
N ALA A 40 2.13 -13.38 4.30
CA ALA A 40 2.78 -12.13 4.66
C ALA A 40 4.09 -12.33 5.44
N LEU A 41 4.16 -13.35 6.30
CA LEU A 41 5.40 -13.73 6.99
C LEU A 41 6.49 -14.15 6.01
N ILE A 42 6.18 -15.02 5.05
CA ILE A 42 7.13 -15.48 4.04
C ILE A 42 7.63 -14.29 3.22
N ILE A 43 6.72 -13.41 2.79
CA ILE A 43 7.06 -12.17 2.07
C ILE A 43 7.95 -11.26 2.93
N SER A 44 7.68 -11.17 4.23
CA SER A 44 8.45 -10.33 5.15
C SER A 44 9.87 -10.86 5.35
N LEU A 45 10.03 -12.17 5.52
CA LEU A 45 11.33 -12.84 5.59
C LEU A 45 12.13 -12.64 4.30
N TYR A 46 11.48 -12.79 3.14
CA TYR A 46 12.11 -12.53 1.86
C TYR A 46 12.52 -11.06 1.70
N SER A 47 11.71 -10.12 2.18
CA SER A 47 12.04 -8.68 2.15
C SER A 47 13.25 -8.36 3.03
N ILE A 48 13.34 -8.96 4.22
CA ILE A 48 14.50 -8.85 5.10
C ILE A 48 15.75 -9.42 4.42
N TYR A 49 15.63 -10.62 3.83
CA TYR A 49 16.72 -11.22 3.07
C TYR A 49 17.18 -10.32 1.91
N GLN A 50 16.24 -9.76 1.17
CA GLN A 50 16.51 -8.87 0.03
C GLN A 50 17.29 -7.62 0.46
N TYR A 51 16.95 -7.03 1.60
CA TYR A 51 17.63 -5.85 2.14
C TYR A 51 19.10 -6.11 2.48
N PHE A 52 19.38 -7.20 3.19
CA PHE A 52 20.72 -7.49 3.71
C PHE A 52 21.64 -8.14 2.67
N TRP A 53 21.12 -9.08 1.88
CA TRP A 53 21.92 -9.89 0.95
C TRP A 53 21.51 -9.70 -0.52
N GLY A 54 20.21 -9.53 -0.79
CA GLY A 54 19.69 -9.58 -2.16
C GLY A 54 20.23 -8.49 -3.09
N TYR A 55 20.39 -7.25 -2.61
CA TYR A 55 20.84 -6.15 -3.48
C TYR A 55 22.34 -6.11 -3.74
N GLN A 56 23.15 -6.65 -2.84
CA GLN A 56 24.60 -6.54 -2.95
C GLN A 56 25.12 -7.30 -4.18
N GLY A 57 24.69 -8.56 -4.36
CA GLY A 57 25.09 -9.37 -5.52
C GLY A 57 24.68 -8.75 -6.86
N THR A 58 23.49 -8.15 -6.95
CA THR A 58 23.05 -7.45 -8.16
C THR A 58 23.88 -6.19 -8.43
N LEU A 59 24.23 -5.42 -7.40
CA LEU A 59 25.06 -4.24 -7.54
C LEU A 59 26.48 -4.59 -7.99
N ASP A 60 27.05 -5.66 -7.45
CA ASP A 60 28.40 -6.13 -7.80
C ASP A 60 28.43 -6.63 -9.25
N TYR A 61 27.45 -7.45 -9.66
CA TYR A 61 27.29 -7.88 -11.05
C TYR A 61 27.17 -6.71 -12.04
N LEU A 62 26.35 -5.69 -11.72
CA LEU A 62 26.19 -4.52 -12.60
C LEU A 62 27.48 -3.69 -12.73
N LYS A 63 28.29 -3.62 -11.67
CA LYS A 63 29.62 -2.97 -11.72
C LYS A 63 30.59 -3.77 -12.57
N GLU A 64 30.64 -5.09 -12.41
CA GLU A 64 31.50 -5.98 -13.21
C GLU A 64 31.16 -5.90 -14.70
N MET A 65 29.88 -5.76 -15.06
CA MET A 65 29.44 -5.58 -16.44
C MET A 65 29.70 -4.18 -17.03
N ASN A 66 30.36 -3.26 -16.31
CA ASN A 66 30.51 -1.84 -16.71
C ASN A 66 29.17 -1.19 -17.11
N SER A 67 28.07 -1.58 -16.46
CA SER A 67 26.72 -1.14 -16.79
C SER A 67 26.34 0.16 -16.08
N ASP A 68 27.19 1.18 -16.19
CA ASP A 68 27.04 2.47 -15.52
C ASP A 68 25.72 3.18 -15.87
N PHE A 69 25.20 2.97 -17.07
CA PHE A 69 23.90 3.49 -17.48
C PHE A 69 22.76 2.95 -16.59
N ILE A 70 22.79 1.66 -16.24
CA ILE A 70 21.77 1.04 -15.37
C ILE A 70 21.93 1.56 -13.94
N LEU A 71 23.15 1.66 -13.43
CA LEU A 71 23.43 2.22 -12.10
C LEU A 71 23.00 3.69 -11.98
N LYS A 72 23.04 4.44 -13.08
CA LYS A 72 22.58 5.83 -13.15
C LYS A 72 21.06 5.97 -13.29
N SER A 73 20.35 4.89 -13.61
CA SER A 73 18.89 4.89 -13.75
C SER A 73 18.18 5.30 -12.45
N SER A 74 17.02 5.95 -12.57
CA SER A 74 16.22 6.33 -11.40
C SER A 74 15.80 5.11 -10.58
N TYR A 75 15.57 3.95 -11.22
CA TYR A 75 15.24 2.70 -10.55
C TYR A 75 16.39 2.17 -9.69
N ALA A 76 17.60 2.05 -10.25
CA ALA A 76 18.76 1.57 -9.49
C ALA A 76 19.09 2.48 -8.31
N LYS A 77 19.03 3.80 -8.52
CA LYS A 77 19.20 4.80 -7.46
C LYS A 77 18.13 4.69 -6.37
N ASP A 78 16.86 4.56 -6.74
CA ASP A 78 15.77 4.55 -5.77
C ASP A 78 15.58 3.20 -5.06
N ILE A 79 15.95 2.06 -5.65
CA ILE A 79 15.70 0.73 -5.06
C ILE A 79 16.99 0.03 -4.64
N LEU A 80 17.95 -0.14 -5.54
CA LEU A 80 19.15 -0.95 -5.29
C LEU A 80 20.12 -0.22 -4.36
N ILE A 81 20.46 1.03 -4.68
CA ILE A 81 21.46 1.82 -3.95
C ILE A 81 20.95 2.19 -2.55
N THR A 82 19.71 2.66 -2.45
CA THR A 82 19.07 2.99 -1.16
C THR A 82 18.56 1.75 -0.42
N LYS A 83 18.68 0.56 -0.99
CA LYS A 83 18.23 -0.72 -0.43
C LYS A 83 16.76 -0.68 0.04
N ARG A 84 15.83 -0.30 -0.84
CA ARG A 84 14.38 -0.35 -0.53
C ARG A 84 13.85 -1.72 -0.84
N SER A 85 13.34 -2.44 0.15
CA SER A 85 12.78 -3.78 -0.09
C SER A 85 11.50 -3.71 -0.93
N ILE A 86 11.43 -4.54 -1.97
CA ILE A 86 10.24 -4.69 -2.83
C ILE A 86 9.60 -6.07 -2.65
N GLY A 87 10.30 -7.03 -2.04
CA GLY A 87 9.86 -8.42 -1.94
C GLY A 87 9.58 -8.97 -3.34
N THR A 88 8.38 -9.51 -3.53
CA THR A 88 7.88 -9.99 -4.83
C THR A 88 6.98 -8.98 -5.54
N PHE A 89 6.95 -7.71 -5.10
CA PHE A 89 6.08 -6.67 -5.63
C PHE A 89 6.82 -5.76 -6.61
N PRO A 90 6.09 -5.08 -7.53
CA PRO A 90 6.70 -4.17 -8.50
C PRO A 90 7.35 -2.93 -7.89
N SER A 91 6.97 -2.56 -6.67
CA SER A 91 7.48 -1.37 -6.00
C SER A 91 7.39 -1.48 -4.47
N PRO A 92 8.24 -0.77 -3.74
CA PRO A 92 8.22 -0.77 -2.27
C PRO A 92 6.92 -0.20 -1.69
N ASN A 93 6.23 0.68 -2.43
CA ASN A 93 4.95 1.25 -1.97
C ASN A 93 3.84 0.20 -2.01
N ILE A 94 3.81 -0.64 -3.05
CA ILE A 94 2.82 -1.71 -3.18
C ILE A 94 3.02 -2.75 -2.08
N LEU A 95 4.27 -3.16 -1.84
CA LEU A 95 4.62 -4.03 -0.71
C LEU A 95 4.18 -3.40 0.62
N GLY A 96 4.47 -2.12 0.83
CA GLY A 96 4.08 -1.41 2.05
C GLY A 96 2.56 -1.41 2.28
N GLY A 97 1.78 -1.10 1.24
CA GLY A 97 0.31 -1.16 1.31
C GLY A 97 -0.22 -2.56 1.62
N TYR A 98 0.40 -3.60 1.04
CA TYR A 98 0.07 -5.00 1.32
C TYR A 98 0.39 -5.38 2.79
N LEU A 99 1.59 -5.06 3.27
CA LEU A 99 2.05 -5.44 4.61
C LEU A 99 1.22 -4.78 5.72
N ILE A 100 0.75 -3.55 5.54
CA ILE A 100 -0.05 -2.88 6.57
C ILE A 100 -1.42 -3.55 6.75
N MET A 101 -2.05 -4.01 5.68
CA MET A 101 -3.27 -4.82 5.79
C MET A 101 -3.00 -6.11 6.57
N ALA A 102 -1.94 -6.84 6.20
CA ALA A 102 -1.56 -8.08 6.86
C ALA A 102 -1.16 -7.87 8.33
N LEU A 103 -0.59 -6.72 8.68
CA LEU A 103 -0.21 -6.39 10.05
C LEU A 103 -1.42 -6.40 10.99
N PHE A 104 -2.50 -5.69 10.64
CA PHE A 104 -3.68 -5.66 11.50
C PHE A 104 -4.37 -7.03 11.60
N LEU A 105 -4.33 -7.84 10.53
CA LEU A 105 -4.78 -9.24 10.60
C LEU A 105 -3.89 -10.09 11.52
N SER A 106 -2.57 -9.90 11.50
CA SER A 106 -1.65 -10.61 12.40
C SER A 106 -1.88 -10.26 13.87
N LEU A 107 -2.21 -9.01 14.18
CA LEU A 107 -2.60 -8.57 15.52
C LEU A 107 -3.91 -9.23 15.99
N SER A 108 -4.85 -9.47 15.07
CA SER A 108 -6.09 -10.18 15.38
C SER A 108 -5.86 -11.63 15.83
N ILE A 109 -4.85 -12.30 15.25
CA ILE A 109 -4.49 -13.67 15.63
C ILE A 109 -3.70 -13.66 16.94
N ALA A 110 -2.80 -12.69 17.14
CA ALA A 110 -2.01 -12.58 18.38
C ALA A 110 -2.88 -12.34 19.63
N GLU A 111 -4.06 -11.72 19.49
CA GLU A 111 -5.06 -11.58 20.56
C GLU A 111 -6.05 -12.77 20.67
N SER A 112 -5.90 -13.79 19.82
CA SER A 112 -6.74 -14.99 19.86
C SER A 112 -6.29 -15.98 20.96
N LYS A 113 -7.07 -17.05 21.18
CA LYS A 113 -6.73 -18.13 22.13
C LYS A 113 -5.56 -19.03 21.68
N ASP A 114 -5.04 -18.81 20.48
CA ASP A 114 -3.91 -19.57 19.92
C ASP A 114 -2.60 -18.89 20.30
N HIS A 115 -1.89 -19.47 21.27
CA HIS A 115 -0.67 -18.92 21.86
C HIS A 115 0.62 -19.41 21.20
N SER A 116 0.55 -19.92 19.96
CA SER A 116 1.76 -20.30 19.22
C SER A 116 2.71 -19.10 19.04
N MET A 117 4.01 -19.32 19.28
CA MET A 117 5.04 -18.28 19.18
C MET A 117 5.06 -17.57 17.82
N VAL A 118 4.70 -18.28 16.74
CA VAL A 118 4.66 -17.73 15.38
C VAL A 118 3.73 -16.51 15.27
N TRP A 119 2.62 -16.49 16.01
CA TRP A 119 1.64 -15.40 15.96
C TRP A 119 2.11 -14.13 16.68
N TYR A 120 2.99 -14.28 17.68
CA TYR A 120 3.66 -13.15 18.33
C TYR A 120 4.81 -12.59 17.49
N LEU A 121 5.52 -13.46 16.75
CA LEU A 121 6.59 -13.06 15.84
C LEU A 121 6.07 -12.37 14.57
N ALA A 122 4.84 -12.70 14.13
CA ALA A 122 4.33 -12.23 12.86
C ALA A 122 4.21 -10.69 12.73
N PRO A 123 3.60 -9.97 13.68
CA PRO A 123 3.56 -8.51 13.63
C PRO A 123 4.96 -7.89 13.59
N PHE A 124 5.92 -8.45 14.34
CA PHE A 124 7.29 -7.93 14.41
C PHE A 124 8.01 -8.05 13.07
N LEU A 125 7.93 -9.22 12.42
CA LEU A 125 8.55 -9.43 11.10
C LEU A 125 7.87 -8.58 10.02
N ILE A 126 6.54 -8.47 10.05
CA ILE A 126 5.77 -7.64 9.10
C ILE A 126 6.15 -6.16 9.24
N VAL A 127 6.22 -5.65 10.48
CA VAL A 127 6.66 -4.28 10.76
C VAL A 127 8.11 -4.07 10.33
N THR A 128 8.98 -5.05 10.56
CA THR A 128 10.38 -4.98 10.10
C THR A 128 10.44 -4.83 8.57
N ALA A 129 9.75 -5.71 7.83
CA ALA A 129 9.67 -5.61 6.37
C ALA A 129 9.06 -4.27 5.91
N LEU A 130 8.03 -3.76 6.62
CA LEU A 130 7.43 -2.45 6.36
C LEU A 130 8.45 -1.31 6.50
N ILE A 131 9.30 -1.33 7.55
CA ILE A 131 10.41 -0.36 7.70
C ILE A 131 11.34 -0.42 6.48
N LEU A 132 11.72 -1.63 6.07
CA LEU A 132 12.69 -1.84 4.99
C LEU A 132 12.15 -1.44 3.61
N THR A 133 10.84 -1.28 3.43
CA THR A 133 10.28 -0.68 2.20
C THR A 133 10.66 0.79 2.03
N LYS A 134 10.92 1.49 3.15
CA LYS A 134 11.13 2.95 3.20
C LYS A 134 10.05 3.75 2.48
N SER A 135 8.82 3.20 2.40
CA SER A 135 7.69 3.85 1.73
C SER A 135 7.00 4.84 2.66
N MET A 136 7.23 6.15 2.44
CA MET A 136 6.60 7.21 3.25
C MET A 136 5.07 7.12 3.26
N GLY A 137 4.46 6.76 2.13
CA GLY A 137 3.00 6.63 2.05
C GLY A 137 2.46 5.44 2.83
N ALA A 138 3.22 4.34 2.88
CA ALA A 138 2.89 3.21 3.74
C ALA A 138 3.03 3.62 5.23
N TRP A 139 4.15 4.26 5.59
CA TRP A 139 4.40 4.72 6.96
C TRP A 139 3.36 5.70 7.49
N LEU A 140 2.98 6.70 6.70
CA LEU A 140 1.95 7.66 7.11
C LEU A 140 0.61 6.96 7.39
N SER A 141 0.27 5.97 6.56
CA SER A 141 -0.96 5.18 6.69
C SER A 141 -0.91 4.24 7.88
N PHE A 142 0.24 3.61 8.11
CA PHE A 142 0.50 2.79 9.30
C PHE A 142 0.35 3.62 10.58
N VAL A 143 1.03 4.77 10.67
CA VAL A 143 0.94 5.65 11.85
C VAL A 143 -0.49 6.10 12.10
N SER A 144 -1.19 6.54 11.05
CA SER A 144 -2.57 7.00 11.15
C SER A 144 -3.51 5.89 11.64
N ALA A 145 -3.42 4.69 11.06
CA ALA A 145 -4.23 3.55 11.48
C ALA A 145 -3.85 3.06 12.88
N PHE A 146 -2.58 3.09 13.26
CA PHE A 146 -2.13 2.66 14.58
C PHE A 146 -2.55 3.66 15.68
N ILE A 147 -2.59 4.96 15.40
CA ILE A 147 -3.21 5.95 16.29
C ILE A 147 -4.67 5.57 16.53
N ILE A 148 -5.43 5.28 15.48
CA ILE A 148 -6.84 4.86 15.60
C ILE A 148 -6.95 3.54 16.38
N PHE A 149 -6.08 2.56 16.14
CA PHE A 149 -6.01 1.33 16.92
C PHE A 149 -5.82 1.59 18.42
N PHE A 150 -4.89 2.48 18.76
CA PHE A 150 -4.63 2.87 20.14
C PHE A 150 -5.84 3.57 20.76
N LEU A 151 -6.51 4.47 20.03
CA LEU A 151 -7.73 5.14 20.48
C LEU A 151 -8.87 4.15 20.74
N LEU A 152 -9.09 3.20 19.82
CA LEU A 152 -10.11 2.15 19.97
C LEU A 152 -9.80 1.18 21.13
N SER A 153 -8.52 0.94 21.41
CA SER A 153 -8.07 0.01 22.45
C SER A 153 -7.68 0.72 23.76
N TYR A 154 -7.83 2.04 23.84
CA TYR A 154 -7.28 2.87 24.92
C TYR A 154 -7.79 2.46 26.31
N LYS A 155 -9.07 2.09 26.40
CA LYS A 155 -9.71 1.66 27.66
C LYS A 155 -9.28 0.27 28.11
N SER A 156 -8.79 -0.57 27.19
CA SER A 156 -8.42 -1.96 27.47
C SER A 156 -6.98 -2.12 27.95
N PHE A 157 -6.11 -1.12 27.74
CA PHE A 157 -4.70 -1.22 28.11
C PHE A 157 -4.42 -0.80 29.56
N LYS A 158 -4.03 -1.76 30.41
CA LYS A 158 -3.55 -1.51 31.79
C LYS A 158 -2.34 -0.55 31.84
N HIS A 159 -1.43 -0.62 30.86
CA HIS A 159 -0.16 0.14 30.83
C HIS A 159 -0.10 1.19 29.71
N LYS A 160 -1.21 1.90 29.46
CA LYS A 160 -1.37 2.85 28.34
C LYS A 160 -0.26 3.90 28.17
N LYS A 161 0.30 4.44 29.27
CA LYS A 161 1.40 5.43 29.21
C LYS A 161 2.70 4.83 28.66
N ILE A 162 3.02 3.60 29.08
CA ILE A 162 4.22 2.88 28.64
C ILE A 162 4.08 2.49 27.17
N MET A 163 2.91 2.00 26.76
CA MET A 163 2.64 1.67 25.36
C MET A 163 2.71 2.89 24.44
N ALA A 164 2.16 4.04 24.88
CA ALA A 164 2.25 5.29 24.14
C ALA A 164 3.72 5.75 23.98
N LEU A 165 4.53 5.60 25.04
CA LEU A 165 5.96 5.92 25.00
C LEU A 165 6.72 4.99 24.04
N ILE A 166 6.49 3.67 24.11
CA ILE A 166 7.11 2.70 23.21
C ILE A 166 6.74 3.00 21.75
N PHE A 167 5.46 3.27 21.49
CA PHE A 167 5.00 3.64 20.16
C PHE A 167 5.64 4.92 19.65
N PHE A 168 5.75 5.95 20.50
CA PHE A 168 6.41 7.22 20.16
C PHE A 168 7.89 7.04 19.85
N ILE A 169 8.61 6.28 20.67
CA ILE A 169 10.02 5.94 20.44
C ILE A 169 10.17 5.18 19.12
N PHE A 170 9.30 4.20 18.89
CA PHE A 170 9.32 3.39 17.67
C PHE A 170 9.10 4.24 16.41
N ILE A 171 8.08 5.12 16.42
CA ILE A 171 7.85 6.07 15.31
C ILE A 171 9.05 6.99 15.12
N SER A 172 9.61 7.51 16.20
CA SER A 172 10.75 8.43 16.14
C SER A 172 11.97 7.77 15.51
N LEU A 173 12.27 6.52 15.90
CA LEU A 173 13.34 5.71 15.33
C LEU A 173 13.09 5.39 13.85
N ALA A 174 11.86 5.03 13.50
CA ALA A 174 11.49 4.78 12.11
C ALA A 174 11.63 6.03 11.24
N ALA A 175 11.11 7.17 11.71
CA ALA A 175 11.22 8.45 11.01
C ALA A 175 12.69 8.87 10.82
N PHE A 176 13.50 8.70 11.86
CA PHE A 176 14.94 8.95 11.81
C PHE A 176 15.63 8.05 10.77
N PHE A 177 15.36 6.74 10.79
CA PHE A 177 15.93 5.78 9.84
C PHE A 177 15.55 6.08 8.38
N ILE A 178 14.30 6.45 8.13
CA ILE A 178 13.83 6.82 6.79
C ILE A 178 14.49 8.12 6.32
N THR A 179 14.62 9.10 7.22
CA THR A 179 15.22 10.40 6.90
C THR A 179 16.69 10.24 6.55
N ILE A 180 17.46 9.49 7.35
CA ILE A 180 18.87 9.20 7.06
C ILE A 180 19.01 8.47 5.72
N SER A 181 18.16 7.48 5.46
CA SER A 181 18.28 6.67 4.24
C SER A 181 17.81 7.34 2.95
N ARG A 182 17.19 8.53 3.03
CA ARG A 182 16.70 9.30 1.87
C ARG A 182 17.23 10.74 1.81
N GLN A 183 18.28 11.03 2.59
CA GLN A 183 18.81 12.35 2.99
C GLN A 183 18.68 13.49 1.97
N GLU A 184 19.16 13.34 0.74
CA GLU A 184 19.21 14.48 -0.19
C GLU A 184 17.91 14.68 -0.99
N ARG A 185 17.16 13.60 -1.23
CA ARG A 185 16.08 13.58 -2.23
C ARG A 185 14.70 13.84 -1.66
N LEU A 186 14.51 13.61 -0.36
CA LEU A 186 13.24 13.91 0.31
C LEU A 186 13.05 15.40 0.56
N LEU A 187 14.14 16.10 0.88
CA LEU A 187 14.13 17.50 1.33
C LEU A 187 14.26 18.48 0.17
N ASP A 188 14.82 18.05 -0.96
CA ASP A 188 14.86 18.86 -2.17
C ASP A 188 13.50 18.85 -2.88
N LEU A 189 12.73 19.93 -2.68
CA LEU A 189 11.46 20.17 -3.37
C LEU A 189 11.64 20.70 -4.80
N ASN A 190 12.87 21.04 -5.20
CA ASN A 190 13.18 21.43 -6.57
C ASN A 190 13.60 20.23 -7.42
N ASP A 191 13.92 19.08 -6.82
CA ASP A 191 14.17 17.84 -7.56
C ASP A 191 12.89 17.35 -8.26
N PRO A 192 12.81 17.35 -9.60
CA PRO A 192 11.66 16.81 -10.32
C PRO A 192 11.46 15.31 -10.07
N GLN A 193 12.49 14.62 -9.59
CA GLN A 193 12.40 13.22 -9.21
C GLN A 193 11.98 13.00 -7.74
N ASN A 194 11.67 14.04 -6.99
CA ASN A 194 11.06 13.93 -5.67
C ASN A 194 9.63 13.36 -5.79
N SER A 195 9.32 12.35 -4.96
CA SER A 195 8.03 11.65 -5.01
C SER A 195 6.81 12.54 -4.72
N ILE A 196 6.97 13.61 -3.93
CA ILE A 196 5.89 14.56 -3.63
C ILE A 196 5.62 15.44 -4.85
N ILE A 197 6.69 15.98 -5.45
CA ILE A 197 6.61 16.83 -6.64
C ILE A 197 6.00 16.07 -7.81
N GLN A 198 6.42 14.82 -8.04
CA GLN A 198 5.82 13.94 -9.04
C GLN A 198 4.31 13.75 -8.81
N ARG A 199 3.89 13.41 -7.59
CA ARG A 199 2.45 13.24 -7.26
C ARG A 199 1.64 14.51 -7.48
N MET A 200 2.17 15.68 -7.10
CA MET A 200 1.51 16.96 -7.40
C MET A 200 1.33 17.17 -8.90
N GLY A 201 2.34 16.81 -9.72
CA GLY A 201 2.23 16.80 -11.17
C GLY A 201 1.12 15.85 -11.67
N TYR A 202 1.07 14.63 -11.12
CA TYR A 202 0.05 13.64 -11.46
C TYR A 202 -1.35 14.11 -11.11
N TRP A 203 -1.54 14.75 -9.96
CA TRP A 203 -2.83 15.26 -9.53
C TRP A 203 -3.30 16.46 -10.35
N ARG A 204 -2.38 17.34 -10.76
CA ARG A 204 -2.69 18.42 -11.70
C ARG A 204 -3.13 17.88 -13.05
N ALA A 205 -2.42 16.89 -13.59
CA ALA A 205 -2.79 16.24 -14.83
C ALA A 205 -4.15 15.54 -14.72
N ALA A 206 -4.38 14.78 -13.65
CA ALA A 206 -5.67 14.13 -13.36
C ALA A 206 -6.80 15.16 -13.27
N SER A 207 -6.57 16.30 -12.62
CA SER A 207 -7.56 17.39 -12.52
C SER A 207 -7.88 17.99 -13.88
N GLY A 208 -6.89 18.13 -14.77
CA GLY A 208 -7.10 18.55 -16.15
C GLY A 208 -7.96 17.56 -16.95
N ILE A 209 -7.68 16.26 -16.82
CA ILE A 209 -8.50 15.20 -17.42
C ILE A 209 -9.93 15.26 -16.89
N ILE A 210 -10.11 15.35 -15.57
CA ILE A 210 -11.43 15.45 -14.94
C ILE A 210 -12.19 16.67 -15.44
N LYS A 211 -11.53 17.83 -15.58
CA LYS A 211 -12.17 19.05 -16.09
C LYS A 211 -12.75 18.86 -17.50
N ASN A 212 -12.03 18.14 -18.36
CA ASN A 212 -12.44 17.93 -19.76
C ASN A 212 -13.34 16.70 -19.96
N HIS A 213 -13.34 15.75 -19.02
CA HIS A 213 -14.09 14.48 -19.10
C HIS A 213 -14.87 14.19 -17.80
N PHE A 214 -15.52 15.21 -17.23
CA PHE A 214 -16.12 15.16 -15.89
C PHE A 214 -17.14 14.04 -15.68
N ILE A 215 -18.04 13.85 -16.65
CA ILE A 215 -19.20 12.96 -16.51
C ILE A 215 -18.82 11.51 -16.85
N SER A 216 -18.19 11.29 -18.01
CA SER A 216 -17.90 9.96 -18.53
C SER A 216 -16.52 9.42 -18.17
N GLY A 217 -15.59 10.30 -17.80
CA GLY A 217 -14.17 9.98 -17.77
C GLY A 217 -13.61 9.66 -19.16
N VAL A 218 -12.38 9.15 -19.19
CA VAL A 218 -11.65 8.75 -20.41
C VAL A 218 -11.74 7.25 -20.72
N GLY A 219 -12.50 6.50 -19.93
CA GLY A 219 -12.62 5.05 -19.97
C GLY A 219 -11.63 4.34 -19.02
N PRO A 220 -12.02 3.20 -18.41
CA PRO A 220 -11.14 2.41 -17.54
C PRO A 220 -9.84 2.02 -18.23
N GLY A 221 -8.72 2.12 -17.51
CA GLY A 221 -7.38 1.76 -17.98
C GLY A 221 -6.78 2.74 -18.99
N ASN A 222 -7.44 3.86 -19.32
CA ASN A 222 -6.95 4.82 -20.30
C ASN A 222 -6.27 6.05 -19.66
N PHE A 223 -6.13 6.12 -18.33
CA PHE A 223 -5.47 7.24 -17.67
C PHE A 223 -4.08 7.52 -18.26
N HIS A 224 -3.25 6.48 -18.43
CA HIS A 224 -1.89 6.60 -18.94
C HIS A 224 -1.83 7.23 -20.35
N GLU A 225 -2.73 6.80 -21.24
CA GLU A 225 -2.79 7.26 -22.64
C GLU A 225 -3.12 8.75 -22.71
N VAL A 226 -4.06 9.19 -21.88
CA VAL A 226 -4.50 10.59 -21.87
C VAL A 226 -3.56 11.47 -21.04
N PHE A 227 -2.93 10.91 -20.00
CA PHE A 227 -2.04 11.62 -19.08
C PHE A 227 -0.97 12.45 -19.80
N LEU A 228 -0.37 11.92 -20.88
CA LEU A 228 0.69 12.60 -21.62
C LEU A 228 0.25 13.97 -22.17
N ASN A 229 -1.04 14.14 -22.53
CA ASN A 229 -1.58 15.40 -23.03
C ASN A 229 -1.78 16.46 -21.93
N TYR A 230 -1.83 16.03 -20.66
CA TYR A 230 -2.05 16.89 -19.49
C TYR A 230 -0.82 16.98 -18.58
N LYS A 231 0.27 16.32 -18.97
CA LYS A 231 1.51 16.28 -18.22
C LYS A 231 2.12 17.67 -18.17
N VAL A 232 2.29 18.20 -16.97
CA VAL A 232 2.89 19.52 -16.74
C VAL A 232 4.36 19.36 -16.36
N GLY A 233 5.27 19.89 -17.18
CA GLY A 233 6.72 19.91 -16.93
C GLY A 233 7.43 18.57 -17.20
N GLY A 234 8.69 18.48 -16.78
CA GLY A 234 9.57 17.30 -16.98
C GLY A 234 9.31 16.12 -16.03
N GLY A 235 8.09 15.95 -15.53
CA GLY A 235 7.74 14.83 -14.64
C GLY A 235 7.97 13.46 -15.29
N THR A 236 8.05 12.39 -14.50
CA THR A 236 8.16 11.03 -15.05
C THR A 236 6.82 10.52 -15.56
N ASP A 237 6.84 9.59 -16.52
CA ASP A 237 5.62 8.96 -17.00
C ASP A 237 5.04 8.04 -15.92
N THR A 238 3.71 8.05 -15.79
CA THR A 238 3.00 7.19 -14.85
C THR A 238 1.76 6.58 -15.47
N ARG A 239 1.42 5.38 -15.02
CA ARG A 239 0.16 4.72 -15.38
C ARG A 239 -1.01 5.14 -14.51
N TYR A 240 -0.75 5.74 -13.35
CA TYR A 240 -1.78 6.01 -12.35
C TYR A 240 -1.64 7.40 -11.73
N ALA A 241 -2.75 7.93 -11.22
CA ALA A 241 -2.75 9.27 -10.60
C ALA A 241 -2.08 9.29 -9.21
N HIS A 242 -1.80 8.13 -8.60
CA HIS A 242 -1.34 8.04 -7.20
C HIS A 242 -2.28 8.72 -6.20
N ASN A 243 -3.57 8.62 -6.51
CA ASN A 243 -4.70 8.93 -5.65
C ASN A 243 -5.91 8.22 -6.25
N ILE A 244 -6.47 7.25 -5.52
CA ILE A 244 -7.56 6.40 -6.02
C ILE A 244 -8.81 7.19 -6.42
N VAL A 245 -9.11 8.28 -5.72
CA VAL A 245 -10.30 9.11 -5.98
C VAL A 245 -10.12 9.88 -7.29
N LEU A 246 -8.99 10.57 -7.45
CA LEU A 246 -8.69 11.30 -8.68
C LEU A 246 -8.57 10.35 -9.88
N HIS A 247 -7.94 9.19 -9.68
CA HIS A 247 -7.78 8.21 -10.75
C HIS A 247 -9.14 7.66 -11.21
N GLN A 248 -9.97 7.22 -10.26
CA GLN A 248 -11.30 6.68 -10.57
C GLN A 248 -12.17 7.73 -11.27
N TRP A 249 -12.14 8.98 -10.79
CA TRP A 249 -12.88 10.06 -11.42
C TRP A 249 -12.39 10.37 -12.83
N ALA A 250 -11.07 10.43 -13.04
CA ALA A 250 -10.50 10.67 -14.36
C ALA A 250 -10.89 9.57 -15.37
N GLU A 251 -10.85 8.31 -14.98
CA GLU A 251 -11.13 7.19 -15.90
C GLU A 251 -12.61 6.93 -16.12
N THR A 252 -13.44 7.03 -15.09
CA THR A 252 -14.85 6.59 -15.14
C THR A 252 -15.86 7.70 -14.91
N GLY A 253 -15.38 8.93 -14.73
CA GLY A 253 -16.22 10.09 -14.50
C GLY A 253 -16.93 10.05 -13.16
N ILE A 254 -18.01 10.83 -13.06
CA ILE A 254 -18.74 11.02 -11.81
C ILE A 254 -19.36 9.73 -11.27
N THR A 255 -19.75 8.80 -12.16
CA THR A 255 -20.38 7.54 -11.76
C THR A 255 -19.42 6.64 -11.00
N GLY A 256 -18.18 6.48 -11.47
CA GLY A 256 -17.19 5.69 -10.74
C GLY A 256 -16.64 6.41 -9.52
N LEU A 257 -16.59 7.75 -9.51
CA LEU A 257 -16.32 8.51 -8.28
C LEU A 257 -17.34 8.19 -7.18
N ILE A 258 -18.63 8.22 -7.51
CA ILE A 258 -19.70 7.87 -6.56
C ILE A 258 -19.55 6.40 -6.13
N ALA A 259 -19.26 5.49 -7.06
CA ALA A 259 -19.08 4.07 -6.75
C ALA A 259 -17.93 3.82 -5.76
N ILE A 260 -16.76 4.45 -5.95
CA ILE A 260 -15.62 4.26 -5.04
C ILE A 260 -15.87 4.88 -3.66
N ILE A 261 -16.52 6.05 -3.60
CA ILE A 261 -16.92 6.67 -2.33
C ILE A 261 -17.92 5.77 -1.59
N PHE A 262 -18.92 5.25 -2.30
CA PHE A 262 -19.91 4.34 -1.73
C PHE A 262 -19.26 3.05 -1.23
N LEU A 263 -18.32 2.46 -1.98
CA LEU A 263 -17.59 1.26 -1.57
C LEU A 263 -16.80 1.50 -0.27
N ILE A 264 -16.07 2.62 -0.20
CA ILE A 264 -15.30 3.02 0.99
C ILE A 264 -16.24 3.22 2.18
N TRP A 265 -17.34 3.94 1.99
CA TRP A 265 -18.34 4.18 3.03
C TRP A 265 -18.98 2.89 3.54
N ALA A 266 -19.41 2.01 2.63
CA ALA A 266 -20.04 0.73 2.96
C ALA A 266 -19.07 -0.17 3.75
N PHE A 267 -17.81 -0.23 3.32
CA PHE A 267 -16.75 -0.93 4.05
C PHE A 267 -16.58 -0.36 5.46
N ILE A 268 -16.38 0.96 5.59
CA ILE A 268 -16.15 1.61 6.90
C ILE A 268 -17.29 1.26 7.85
N LYS A 269 -18.54 1.42 7.39
CA LYS A 269 -19.72 1.14 8.19
C LYS A 269 -19.76 -0.31 8.68
N LYS A 270 -19.54 -1.29 7.80
CA LYS A 270 -19.65 -2.71 8.17
C LYS A 270 -18.46 -3.21 8.97
N ALA A 271 -17.25 -2.95 8.52
CA ALA A 271 -16.02 -3.42 9.14
C ALA A 271 -15.85 -2.88 10.56
N PHE A 272 -16.24 -1.61 10.80
CA PHE A 272 -16.14 -0.97 12.12
C PHE A 272 -16.91 -1.74 13.19
N PHE A 273 -18.11 -2.23 12.88
CA PHE A 273 -18.92 -3.02 13.81
C PHE A 273 -18.57 -4.52 13.83
N LYS A 274 -18.02 -5.06 12.73
CA LYS A 274 -17.64 -6.48 12.65
C LYS A 274 -16.36 -6.81 13.42
N SER A 275 -15.28 -6.06 13.19
CA SER A 275 -13.98 -6.30 13.82
C SER A 275 -13.07 -5.09 13.70
N LYS A 276 -12.54 -4.62 14.85
CA LYS A 276 -11.56 -3.52 14.87
C LYS A 276 -10.36 -3.80 13.95
N TYR A 277 -9.91 -5.04 13.83
CA TYR A 277 -8.76 -5.39 12.99
C TYR A 277 -9.06 -5.37 11.50
N LEU A 278 -10.23 -5.88 11.09
CA LEU A 278 -10.66 -5.81 9.69
C LEU A 278 -10.85 -4.35 9.28
N PHE A 279 -11.50 -3.56 10.15
CA PHE A 279 -11.65 -2.12 9.97
C PHE A 279 -10.30 -1.42 9.80
N LEU A 280 -9.35 -1.65 10.70
CA LEU A 280 -8.03 -1.01 10.66
C LEU A 280 -7.18 -1.47 9.48
N ALA A 281 -7.20 -2.76 9.13
CA ALA A 281 -6.52 -3.29 7.95
C ALA A 281 -6.99 -2.54 6.70
N GLY A 282 -8.31 -2.41 6.55
CA GLY A 282 -8.88 -1.71 5.41
C GLY A 282 -8.72 -0.22 5.41
N LEU A 283 -8.93 0.42 6.55
CA LEU A 283 -8.74 1.87 6.70
C LEU A 283 -7.31 2.26 6.36
N ALA A 284 -6.32 1.50 6.84
CA ALA A 284 -4.93 1.78 6.53
C ALA A 284 -4.63 1.67 5.02
N PHE A 285 -5.24 0.69 4.34
CA PHE A 285 -5.12 0.57 2.89
C PHE A 285 -5.80 1.71 2.14
N ILE A 286 -6.98 2.14 2.57
CA ILE A 286 -7.69 3.30 2.00
C ILE A 286 -6.83 4.56 2.14
N LEU A 287 -6.30 4.82 3.34
CA LEU A 287 -5.41 5.96 3.61
C LEU A 287 -4.17 5.93 2.71
N HIS A 288 -3.58 4.76 2.52
CA HIS A 288 -2.42 4.58 1.63
C HIS A 288 -2.76 4.94 0.18
N ASN A 289 -3.95 4.56 -0.30
CA ASN A 289 -4.40 4.81 -1.66
C ASN A 289 -4.87 6.26 -1.92
N PHE A 290 -4.97 7.12 -0.91
CA PHE A 290 -5.11 8.57 -1.16
C PHE A 290 -3.81 9.21 -1.66
N ILE A 291 -2.67 8.56 -1.46
CA ILE A 291 -1.35 9.05 -1.86
C ILE A 291 -0.57 8.01 -2.70
N ASP A 292 -1.22 6.92 -3.09
CA ASP A 292 -0.65 5.90 -3.96
C ASP A 292 -1.71 5.18 -4.80
N SER A 293 -1.28 4.25 -5.66
CA SER A 293 -2.13 3.54 -6.62
C SER A 293 -2.16 2.03 -6.38
N THR A 294 -1.83 1.61 -5.17
CA THR A 294 -1.63 0.20 -4.80
C THR A 294 -2.88 -0.65 -5.06
N TYR A 295 -4.08 -0.08 -4.96
CA TYR A 295 -5.36 -0.72 -5.26
C TYR A 295 -5.43 -1.33 -6.67
N PHE A 296 -4.84 -0.69 -7.67
CA PHE A 296 -4.90 -1.13 -9.07
C PHE A 296 -3.95 -2.30 -9.38
N ILE A 297 -3.14 -2.70 -8.40
CA ILE A 297 -2.20 -3.82 -8.51
C ILE A 297 -2.88 -5.07 -7.96
N SER A 298 -3.02 -6.10 -8.81
CA SER A 298 -3.85 -7.27 -8.55
C SER A 298 -3.57 -7.95 -7.21
N GLN A 299 -2.30 -8.06 -6.80
CA GLN A 299 -1.94 -8.68 -5.52
C GLN A 299 -2.56 -7.94 -4.32
N ALA A 300 -2.49 -6.61 -4.30
CA ALA A 300 -3.00 -5.80 -3.21
C ALA A 300 -4.51 -5.54 -3.35
N GLY A 301 -5.01 -5.34 -4.57
CA GLY A 301 -6.43 -5.20 -4.87
C GLY A 301 -7.22 -6.44 -4.44
N LEU A 302 -6.82 -7.64 -4.86
CA LEU A 302 -7.50 -8.87 -4.45
C LEU A 302 -7.48 -9.05 -2.93
N PHE A 303 -6.36 -8.72 -2.27
CA PHE A 303 -6.29 -8.76 -0.81
C PHE A 303 -7.27 -7.78 -0.16
N TRP A 304 -7.38 -6.57 -0.69
CA TRP A 304 -8.37 -5.61 -0.23
C TRP A 304 -9.80 -6.13 -0.35
N TRP A 305 -10.16 -6.72 -1.49
CA TRP A 305 -11.49 -7.30 -1.70
C TRP A 305 -11.75 -8.53 -0.81
N MET A 306 -10.72 -9.32 -0.46
CA MET A 306 -10.84 -10.34 0.60
C MET A 306 -11.20 -9.73 1.95
N ILE A 307 -10.58 -8.60 2.33
CA ILE A 307 -10.88 -7.91 3.60
C ILE A 307 -12.32 -7.39 3.62
N ILE A 308 -12.80 -6.84 2.50
CA ILE A 308 -14.21 -6.45 2.37
C ILE A 308 -15.12 -7.68 2.58
N GLY A 309 -14.82 -8.81 1.93
CA GLY A 309 -15.59 -10.05 2.08
C GLY A 309 -15.56 -10.63 3.51
N LEU A 310 -14.43 -10.50 4.21
CA LEU A 310 -14.29 -10.89 5.62
C LEU A 310 -15.13 -10.00 6.57
N SER A 311 -15.44 -8.78 6.13
CA SER A 311 -16.18 -7.79 6.93
C SER A 311 -17.70 -7.91 6.81
N GLU A 312 -18.19 -8.77 5.92
CA GLU A 312 -19.59 -9.17 5.77
C GLU A 312 -19.90 -10.42 6.62
#